data_AF-A0AAV7JHF0-F1
#
_entry.id   AF-A0AAV7JHF0-F1
#
_cell.length_a   1.000
_cell.length_b   1.000
_cell.length_c   1.000
_cell.angle_alpha   90.00
_cell.angle_beta   90.00
_cell.angle_gamma   90.00
#
_symmetry.space_group_name_H-M   'P 1'
#
loop_
_entity.id
_entity.type
_entity.pdbx_description
1 polymer ?
#
loop_
_entity_poly.entity_id
_entity_poly.type
_entity_poly.pdbx_seq_one_letter_code
_entity_poly.pdbx_strand_id
1 'polypeptide(L)'
;MVNVMGCKKSNRHLLNYPNLESAIRPIPHCSDLPVPIFTEFLGLHDDEDGANSEEVNDHDCKYDVDFQGPSSEPSLFNKIERKQSTPQGTNVTLYRYREQEFQQYFCKKNGLVFCPNVEGLLLAMGVPNYNPSDWRLFIESSKRSLKCVLLHNGNIFGSIPIGYSVKLKEEYNNVKEILEIIKYSAHDWVICVDLKMVNFLLGQQSGFTKYLCFLCLLGQ
;
A
#
# COMPACT_ATOMS: atom_id res chain seq x y z
N MET A 1 30.63 12.85 17.96
CA MET A 1 29.85 12.87 16.70
C MET A 1 30.65 12.11 15.66
N VAL A 2 30.23 10.91 15.25
CA VAL A 2 30.93 10.15 14.20
C VAL A 2 30.53 10.70 12.83
N ASN A 3 31.51 11.21 12.09
CA ASN A 3 31.33 11.75 10.75
C ASN A 3 31.21 10.58 9.75
N VAL A 4 30.00 10.05 9.59
CA VAL A 4 29.75 8.94 8.66
C VAL A 4 29.29 9.52 7.32
N MET A 5 30.20 9.58 6.35
CA MET A 5 29.82 9.79 4.94
C MET A 5 29.53 8.44 4.28
N GLY A 6 28.31 8.29 3.77
CA GLY A 6 27.91 7.34 2.73
C GLY A 6 28.32 5.86 2.91
N CYS A 7 27.37 5.01 3.28
CA CYS A 7 27.58 3.57 3.38
C CYS A 7 27.53 2.89 2.00
N LYS A 8 28.69 2.42 1.50
CA LYS A 8 28.80 1.56 0.29
C LYS A 8 29.08 0.12 0.70
N LYS A 9 28.71 -0.86 -0.14
CA LYS A 9 28.94 -2.31 0.15
C LYS A 9 30.39 -2.64 0.49
N SER A 10 31.34 -1.95 -0.15
CA SER A 10 32.78 -2.08 0.12
C SER A 10 33.21 -1.57 1.50
N ASN A 11 32.48 -0.62 2.09
CA ASN A 11 32.93 0.11 3.29
C ASN A 11 32.07 -0.20 4.53
N ARG A 12 31.12 -1.15 4.45
CA ARG A 12 30.25 -1.53 5.58
C ARG A 12 31.02 -2.02 6.80
N HIS A 13 32.14 -2.71 6.58
CA HIS A 13 32.96 -3.25 7.65
C HIS A 13 33.72 -2.16 8.44
N LEU A 14 33.84 -0.94 7.90
CA LEU A 14 34.43 0.21 8.58
C LEU A 14 33.42 0.94 9.48
N LEU A 15 32.15 0.53 9.42
CA LEU A 15 31.08 1.17 10.18
C LEU A 15 31.06 0.60 11.60
N ASN A 16 31.62 1.35 12.54
CA ASN A 16 31.54 1.02 13.95
C ASN A 16 30.34 1.76 14.57
N TYR A 17 29.28 1.04 14.92
CA TYR A 17 28.13 1.63 15.59
C TYR A 17 28.50 1.90 17.06
N PRO A 18 28.24 3.11 17.58
CA PRO A 18 28.45 3.37 18.99
C PRO A 18 27.49 2.49 19.81
N ASN A 19 28.04 1.76 20.79
CA ASN A 19 27.26 0.97 21.72
C ASN A 19 26.54 1.92 22.70
N LEU A 20 25.32 2.31 22.34
CA LEU A 20 24.48 3.24 23.11
C LEU A 20 23.42 2.44 23.85
N GLU A 21 23.43 2.47 25.18
CA GLU A 21 22.41 1.79 25.99
C GLU A 21 20.98 2.21 25.62
N SER A 22 20.77 3.48 25.25
CA SER A 22 19.45 3.99 24.85
C SER A 22 18.91 3.32 23.58
N ALA A 23 19.77 2.81 22.70
CA ALA A 23 19.40 2.14 21.46
C ALA A 23 19.19 0.62 21.62
N ILE A 24 19.53 0.06 22.78
CA ILE A 24 19.52 -1.39 23.06
C ILE A 24 18.52 -1.74 24.18
N ARG A 25 17.91 -0.73 24.82
CA ARG A 25 16.90 -0.96 25.86
C ARG A 25 15.65 -1.60 25.27
N PRO A 26 15.21 -2.77 25.78
CA PRO A 26 13.88 -3.29 25.51
C PRO A 26 12.84 -2.24 25.88
N ILE A 27 11.77 -2.13 25.11
CA ILE A 27 10.63 -1.30 25.49
C ILE A 27 10.02 -1.96 26.75
N PRO A 28 9.98 -1.27 27.90
CA PRO A 28 9.42 -1.85 29.11
C PRO A 28 7.92 -2.10 28.91
N HIS A 29 7.53 -3.37 29.03
CA HIS A 29 6.13 -3.76 29.01
C HIS A 29 5.48 -3.38 30.35
N CYS A 30 4.27 -2.83 30.29
CA CYS A 30 3.45 -2.52 31.46
C CYS A 30 2.01 -3.00 31.23
N SER A 31 1.11 -2.76 32.19
CA SER A 31 -0.32 -3.04 32.03
C SER A 31 -0.92 -2.43 30.76
N ASP A 32 -0.39 -1.29 30.32
CA ASP A 32 -0.88 -0.54 29.16
C ASP A 32 -0.23 -1.00 27.84
N LEU A 33 0.88 -1.76 27.91
CA LEU A 33 1.63 -2.31 26.77
C LEU A 33 2.08 -3.75 27.08
N PRO A 34 1.15 -4.71 27.19
CA PRO A 34 1.48 -6.09 27.53
C PRO A 34 2.36 -6.72 26.43
N VAL A 35 3.17 -7.70 26.84
CA VAL A 35 3.90 -8.54 25.87
C VAL A 35 2.87 -9.25 24.99
N PRO A 36 2.93 -9.12 23.66
CA PRO A 36 2.03 -9.87 22.78
C PRO A 36 2.32 -11.37 22.93
N ILE A 37 1.34 -12.13 23.42
CA ILE A 37 1.42 -13.59 23.52
C ILE A 37 0.70 -14.17 22.31
N PHE A 38 1.45 -14.85 21.44
CA PHE A 38 0.87 -15.59 20.33
C PHE A 38 0.05 -16.75 20.88
N THR A 39 -1.26 -16.76 20.62
CA THR A 39 -2.18 -17.75 21.20
C THR A 39 -2.61 -18.79 20.18
N GLU A 40 -3.05 -18.43 18.97
CA GLU A 40 -3.34 -19.39 17.88
C GLU A 40 -3.69 -18.64 16.58
N PHE A 41 -3.68 -19.34 15.44
CA PHE A 41 -4.28 -18.82 14.20
C PHE A 41 -5.81 -18.92 14.28
N LEU A 42 -6.51 -17.82 14.05
CA LEU A 42 -7.98 -17.80 14.03
C LEU A 42 -8.50 -18.51 12.76
N GLY A 43 -9.02 -19.73 12.95
CA GLY A 43 -10.12 -20.36 12.21
C GLY A 43 -10.05 -20.42 10.68
N LEU A 44 -9.38 -21.44 10.15
CA LEU A 44 -9.73 -22.01 8.83
C LEU A 44 -10.54 -23.27 9.10
N HIS A 45 -11.86 -23.16 9.05
CA HIS A 45 -12.73 -24.31 8.84
C HIS A 45 -12.80 -24.54 7.32
N ASP A 46 -12.20 -25.64 6.88
CA ASP A 46 -12.36 -26.18 5.52
C ASP A 46 -13.74 -26.83 5.45
N ASP A 47 -14.74 -26.10 4.95
CA ASP A 47 -16.02 -26.70 4.57
C ASP A 47 -15.89 -27.27 3.14
N GLU A 48 -16.05 -28.59 3.05
CA GLU A 48 -16.05 -29.36 1.81
C GLU A 48 -17.19 -28.96 0.85
N ASP A 49 -16.90 -29.15 -0.44
CA ASP A 49 -17.74 -28.88 -1.60
C ASP A 49 -19.21 -29.32 -1.50
N GLY A 50 -20.11 -28.45 -1.97
CA GLY A 50 -21.51 -28.77 -2.23
C GLY A 50 -22.08 -27.91 -3.36
N ALA A 51 -22.04 -28.44 -4.58
CA ALA A 51 -22.67 -27.86 -5.76
C ALA A 51 -24.21 -27.86 -5.66
N ASN A 52 -24.88 -26.72 -5.91
CA ASN A 52 -25.88 -26.62 -6.97
C ASN A 52 -26.35 -25.18 -7.25
N SER A 53 -26.74 -24.99 -8.51
CA SER A 53 -27.29 -23.84 -9.23
C SER A 53 -28.37 -23.00 -8.54
N GLU A 54 -28.43 -21.70 -8.84
CA GLU A 54 -29.58 -21.06 -9.50
C GLU A 54 -29.26 -19.60 -9.93
N GLU A 55 -29.68 -19.27 -11.16
CA GLU A 55 -29.58 -17.97 -11.82
C GLU A 55 -30.62 -16.97 -11.25
N VAL A 56 -30.26 -15.70 -11.03
CA VAL A 56 -31.17 -14.56 -11.28
C VAL A 56 -30.39 -13.30 -11.69
N ASN A 57 -30.91 -12.67 -12.74
CA ASN A 57 -30.53 -11.50 -13.53
C ASN A 57 -30.20 -10.17 -12.81
N ASP A 58 -29.13 -9.54 -13.31
CA ASP A 58 -29.05 -8.23 -14.02
C ASP A 58 -29.53 -6.92 -13.33
N HIS A 59 -28.59 -5.97 -13.16
CA HIS A 59 -28.71 -4.64 -13.78
C HIS A 59 -27.39 -3.83 -13.80
N ASP A 60 -26.75 -3.89 -14.98
CA ASP A 60 -26.17 -2.80 -15.79
C ASP A 60 -25.15 -1.80 -15.19
N CYS A 61 -23.87 -2.01 -15.51
CA CYS A 61 -22.97 -0.92 -15.92
C CYS A 61 -22.13 -1.33 -17.14
N LYS A 62 -22.71 -1.18 -18.33
CA LYS A 62 -21.98 -1.15 -19.62
C LYS A 62 -20.79 -0.19 -19.60
N TYR A 63 -19.57 -0.70 -19.75
CA TYR A 63 -18.49 -0.05 -20.52
C TYR A 63 -17.52 -1.10 -21.08
N ASP A 64 -17.62 -1.29 -22.41
CA ASP A 64 -16.71 -1.89 -23.40
C ASP A 64 -15.54 -2.77 -22.91
N VAL A 65 -15.75 -4.08 -23.07
CA VAL A 65 -14.70 -5.10 -23.09
C VAL A 65 -14.28 -5.31 -24.53
N ASP A 66 -13.14 -4.74 -24.92
CA ASP A 66 -12.38 -5.20 -26.08
C ASP A 66 -10.94 -5.50 -25.64
N PHE A 67 -10.77 -6.71 -25.07
CA PHE A 67 -9.46 -7.32 -24.94
C PHE A 67 -9.14 -8.09 -26.22
N GLN A 68 -8.54 -7.40 -27.19
CA GLN A 68 -7.78 -8.03 -28.26
C GLN A 68 -6.33 -7.55 -28.19
N GLY A 69 -5.44 -8.45 -27.75
CA GLY A 69 -3.99 -8.27 -27.94
C GLY A 69 -3.65 -8.23 -29.44
N PRO A 70 -2.49 -7.67 -29.84
CA PRO A 70 -1.23 -8.35 -29.50
C PRO A 70 0.01 -7.46 -29.28
N SER A 71 1.07 -8.13 -28.81
CA SER A 71 2.50 -7.82 -28.91
C SER A 71 3.02 -6.52 -28.30
N SER A 72 3.29 -6.56 -26.99
CA SER A 72 4.57 -6.13 -26.37
C SER A 72 4.40 -6.09 -24.85
N GLU A 73 4.42 -7.28 -24.24
CA GLU A 73 4.44 -7.43 -22.79
C GLU A 73 5.68 -6.78 -22.17
N PRO A 74 5.54 -6.25 -20.96
CA PRO A 74 6.31 -6.85 -19.88
C PRO A 74 5.36 -7.29 -18.76
N SER A 75 5.11 -8.60 -18.71
CA SER A 75 4.47 -9.32 -17.63
C SER A 75 5.28 -9.14 -16.34
N LEU A 76 4.77 -8.34 -15.39
CA LEU A 76 5.44 -8.06 -14.11
C LEU A 76 5.32 -9.22 -13.09
N PHE A 77 4.91 -10.41 -13.52
CA PHE A 77 4.74 -11.57 -12.62
C PHE A 77 5.59 -12.81 -12.98
N ASN A 78 6.36 -12.79 -14.07
CA ASN A 78 7.17 -13.93 -14.51
C ASN A 78 8.67 -13.60 -14.57
N LYS A 79 9.32 -13.32 -13.43
CA LYS A 79 10.77 -13.56 -13.32
C LYS A 79 11.25 -13.64 -11.87
N ILE A 80 10.94 -14.74 -11.20
CA ILE A 80 11.75 -15.23 -10.08
C ILE A 80 12.27 -16.60 -10.50
N GLU A 81 13.54 -16.64 -10.90
CA GLU A 81 14.23 -17.91 -11.11
C GLU A 81 14.28 -18.65 -9.78
N ARG A 82 13.71 -19.85 -9.79
CA ARG A 82 13.45 -20.67 -8.62
C ARG A 82 14.76 -21.21 -8.05
N LYS A 83 15.09 -20.89 -6.80
CA LYS A 83 15.85 -21.82 -5.95
C LYS A 83 14.83 -22.74 -5.27
N GLN A 84 14.58 -23.89 -5.89
CA GLN A 84 13.77 -24.95 -5.28
C GLN A 84 14.59 -25.64 -4.18
N SER A 85 14.19 -25.45 -2.93
CA SER A 85 14.31 -26.50 -1.92
C SER A 85 13.11 -26.35 -0.99
N THR A 86 11.97 -26.84 -1.46
CA THR A 86 10.78 -27.08 -0.63
C THR A 86 10.35 -28.52 -0.87
N PRO A 87 9.98 -29.26 0.19
CA PRO A 87 9.62 -30.66 0.10
C PRO A 87 8.43 -30.89 -0.85
N GLN A 88 8.40 -32.07 -1.48
CA GLN A 88 7.30 -32.52 -2.35
C GLN A 88 5.99 -32.50 -1.56
N GLY A 89 5.02 -31.69 -2.01
CA GLY A 89 3.66 -31.65 -1.45
C GLY A 89 3.15 -30.28 -1.00
N THR A 90 4.00 -29.24 -0.93
CA THR A 90 3.55 -27.90 -0.52
C THR A 90 3.04 -27.09 -1.73
N ASN A 91 1.73 -27.09 -1.96
CA ASN A 91 1.09 -26.20 -2.93
C ASN A 91 0.96 -24.78 -2.35
N VAL A 92 1.89 -23.88 -2.71
CA VAL A 92 1.72 -22.44 -2.48
C VAL A 92 0.82 -21.87 -3.58
N THR A 93 -0.47 -22.16 -3.52
CA THR A 93 -1.49 -21.69 -4.49
C THR A 93 -2.39 -20.61 -3.91
N LEU A 94 -2.69 -20.65 -2.60
CA LEU A 94 -3.68 -19.77 -1.96
C LEU A 94 -3.39 -18.27 -2.10
N TYR A 95 -2.12 -17.83 -2.01
CA TYR A 95 -1.79 -16.40 -2.06
C TYR A 95 -1.96 -15.77 -3.45
N ARG A 96 -2.02 -16.55 -4.53
CA ARG A 96 -2.04 -16.04 -5.92
C ARG A 96 -3.44 -15.80 -6.50
N TYR A 97 -4.48 -16.21 -5.79
CA TYR A 97 -5.86 -16.12 -6.27
C TYR A 97 -6.75 -15.24 -5.38
N ARG A 98 -6.28 -14.85 -4.19
CA ARG A 98 -7.06 -14.02 -3.24
C ARG A 98 -7.44 -12.66 -3.82
N GLU A 99 -6.64 -12.13 -4.73
CA GLU A 99 -6.92 -10.86 -5.37
C GLU A 99 -7.98 -10.95 -6.49
N GLN A 100 -8.26 -12.15 -7.04
CA GLN A 100 -9.14 -12.31 -8.20
C GLN A 100 -10.56 -11.82 -7.93
N GLU A 101 -11.11 -12.15 -6.77
CA GLU A 101 -12.46 -11.72 -6.35
C GLU A 101 -12.59 -10.20 -6.23
N PHE A 102 -11.48 -9.50 -5.98
CA PHE A 102 -11.45 -8.05 -5.83
C PHE A 102 -11.10 -7.31 -7.12
N GLN A 103 -10.67 -7.99 -8.19
CA GLN A 103 -10.31 -7.34 -9.46
C GLN A 103 -11.47 -6.54 -10.05
N GLN A 104 -12.71 -6.99 -9.85
CA GLN A 104 -13.93 -6.29 -10.29
C GLN A 104 -14.09 -4.88 -9.70
N TYR A 105 -13.46 -4.59 -8.56
CA TYR A 105 -13.49 -3.27 -7.94
C TYR A 105 -12.47 -2.30 -8.52
N PHE A 106 -11.57 -2.74 -9.42
CA PHE A 106 -10.51 -1.91 -9.96
C PHE A 106 -10.69 -1.62 -11.45
N CYS A 107 -10.43 -0.38 -11.83
CA CYS A 107 -10.39 0.07 -13.21
C CYS A 107 -8.97 0.51 -13.58
N LYS A 108 -8.64 0.46 -14.87
CA LYS A 108 -7.36 0.93 -15.40
C LYS A 108 -7.57 2.01 -16.45
N LYS A 109 -6.96 3.17 -16.25
CA LYS A 109 -6.97 4.30 -17.20
C LYS A 109 -5.58 4.91 -17.29
N ASN A 110 -5.05 5.10 -18.50
CA ASN A 110 -3.75 5.74 -18.74
C ASN A 110 -2.55 5.16 -17.94
N GLY A 111 -2.62 3.90 -17.51
CA GLY A 111 -1.58 3.27 -16.69
C GLY A 111 -1.67 3.57 -15.18
N LEU A 112 -2.77 4.17 -14.74
CA LEU A 112 -3.24 4.19 -13.35
C LEU A 112 -4.27 3.08 -13.17
N VAL A 113 -4.11 2.27 -12.13
CA VAL A 113 -5.13 1.35 -11.62
C VAL A 113 -5.73 1.97 -10.38
N PHE A 114 -7.06 2.00 -10.26
CA PHE A 114 -7.74 2.66 -9.16
C PHE A 114 -9.07 2.00 -8.83
N CYS A 115 -9.56 2.19 -7.60
CA CYS A 115 -10.87 1.73 -7.16
C CYS A 115 -11.88 2.90 -7.18
N PRO A 116 -12.88 2.90 -8.09
CA PRO A 116 -13.91 3.94 -8.14
C PRO A 116 -15.00 3.81 -7.06
N ASN A 117 -15.18 2.60 -6.51
CA ASN A 117 -16.14 2.30 -5.45
C ASN A 117 -15.40 1.75 -4.21
N VAL A 118 -14.78 2.65 -3.48
CA VAL A 118 -14.00 2.32 -2.27
C VAL A 118 -14.89 1.69 -1.20
N GLU A 119 -16.10 2.22 -1.00
CA GLU A 119 -17.05 1.68 -0.02
C GLU A 119 -17.40 0.22 -0.31
N GLY A 120 -17.77 -0.09 -1.57
CA GLY A 120 -18.05 -1.47 -1.97
C GLY A 120 -16.85 -2.41 -1.78
N LEU A 121 -15.64 -1.95 -2.11
CA LEU A 121 -14.42 -2.72 -1.86
C LEU A 121 -14.23 -3.01 -0.37
N LEU A 122 -14.44 -2.02 0.50
CA LEU A 122 -14.27 -2.18 1.95
C LEU A 122 -15.30 -3.16 2.54
N LEU A 123 -16.57 -3.05 2.12
CA LEU A 123 -17.62 -3.99 2.51
C LEU A 123 -17.29 -5.42 2.08
N ALA A 124 -16.83 -5.61 0.84
CA ALA A 124 -16.42 -6.92 0.33
C ALA A 124 -15.19 -7.50 1.05
N MET A 125 -14.32 -6.64 1.56
CA MET A 125 -13.16 -7.01 2.38
C MET A 125 -13.53 -7.32 3.84
N GLY A 126 -14.81 -7.28 4.21
CA GLY A 126 -15.31 -7.60 5.55
C GLY A 126 -15.33 -6.42 6.53
N VAL A 127 -15.24 -5.18 6.04
CA VAL A 127 -15.46 -3.99 6.88
C VAL A 127 -16.98 -3.83 7.06
N PRO A 128 -17.54 -3.91 8.29
CA PRO A 128 -18.99 -4.01 8.50
C PRO A 128 -19.75 -2.70 8.23
N ASN A 129 -19.10 -1.56 8.47
CA ASN A 129 -19.65 -0.25 8.17
C ASN A 129 -18.51 0.69 7.75
N TYR A 130 -18.68 1.36 6.62
CA TYR A 130 -17.70 2.32 6.13
C TYR A 130 -18.00 3.72 6.67
N ASN A 131 -17.06 4.27 7.44
CA ASN A 131 -17.07 5.65 7.85
C ASN A 131 -15.75 6.30 7.42
N PRO A 132 -15.76 7.33 6.56
CA PRO A 132 -14.53 7.96 6.08
C PRO A 132 -13.61 8.47 7.21
N SER A 133 -14.16 8.95 8.32
CA SER A 133 -13.37 9.46 9.45
C SER A 133 -12.50 8.40 10.13
N ASP A 134 -12.80 7.11 9.93
CA ASP A 134 -12.01 5.99 10.46
C ASP A 134 -10.80 5.66 9.59
N TRP A 135 -10.62 6.33 8.45
CA TRP A 135 -9.56 6.03 7.49
C TRP A 135 -8.70 7.26 7.19
N ARG A 136 -7.44 6.99 6.85
CA ARG A 136 -6.48 7.98 6.35
C ARG A 136 -6.01 7.56 4.97
N LEU A 137 -5.85 8.54 4.09
CA LEU A 137 -5.31 8.32 2.77
C LEU A 137 -3.80 8.48 2.80
N PHE A 138 -3.05 7.39 2.64
CA PHE A 138 -1.61 7.45 2.47
C PHE A 138 -1.23 7.54 0.99
N ILE A 139 -0.48 8.58 0.63
CA ILE A 139 0.05 8.77 -0.72
C ILE A 139 1.58 8.59 -0.68
N GLU A 140 2.04 7.53 -1.33
CA GLU A 140 3.46 7.23 -1.48
C GLU A 140 3.90 7.55 -2.91
N SER A 141 4.86 8.46 -3.07
CA SER A 141 5.42 8.76 -4.39
C SER A 141 6.90 8.39 -4.50
N SER A 142 7.24 7.77 -5.63
CA SER A 142 8.61 7.57 -6.05
C SER A 142 8.89 8.35 -7.32
N LYS A 143 10.15 8.35 -7.78
CA LYS A 143 10.52 8.94 -9.08
C LYS A 143 9.84 8.25 -10.27
N ARG A 144 9.24 7.08 -10.08
CA ARG A 144 8.71 6.22 -11.15
C ARG A 144 7.35 5.60 -10.82
N SER A 145 6.75 5.95 -9.70
CA SER A 145 5.47 5.35 -9.31
C SER A 145 4.75 6.23 -8.32
N LEU A 146 3.43 6.05 -8.26
CA LEU A 146 2.55 6.68 -7.29
C LEU A 146 1.63 5.61 -6.73
N LYS A 147 1.46 5.58 -5.41
CA LYS A 147 0.56 4.65 -4.73
C LYS A 147 -0.36 5.40 -3.78
N CYS A 148 -1.60 4.95 -3.70
CA CYS A 148 -2.61 5.44 -2.79
C CYS A 148 -3.16 4.25 -2.01
N VAL A 149 -3.05 4.34 -0.68
CA VAL A 149 -3.35 3.27 0.25
C VAL A 149 -4.21 3.83 1.37
N LEU A 150 -5.30 3.16 1.71
CA LEU A 150 -6.10 3.49 2.88
C LEU A 150 -5.53 2.80 4.12
N LEU A 151 -5.45 3.56 5.20
CA LEU A 151 -5.00 3.12 6.51
C LEU A 151 -6.12 3.31 7.52
N HIS A 152 -6.53 2.25 8.20
CA HIS A 152 -7.54 2.34 9.23
C HIS A 152 -6.96 2.91 10.53
N ASN A 153 -7.69 3.81 11.18
CA ASN A 153 -7.34 4.37 12.48
C ASN A 153 -7.26 3.26 13.53
N GLY A 154 -6.18 3.21 14.30
CA GLY A 154 -5.95 2.11 15.26
C GLY A 154 -5.57 0.78 14.61
N ASN A 155 -5.33 0.73 13.30
CA ASN A 155 -4.78 -0.44 12.59
C ASN A 155 -5.58 -1.74 12.82
N ILE A 156 -6.91 -1.62 12.99
CA ILE A 156 -7.83 -2.75 13.16
C ILE A 156 -7.90 -3.57 11.87
N PHE A 157 -7.93 -2.89 10.73
CA PHE A 157 -7.85 -3.49 9.40
C PHE A 157 -6.47 -3.27 8.80
N GLY A 158 -6.07 -4.19 7.92
CA GLY A 158 -4.86 -4.06 7.11
C GLY A 158 -4.94 -2.84 6.18
N SER A 159 -3.79 -2.44 5.65
CA SER A 159 -3.72 -1.38 4.65
C SER A 159 -4.32 -1.84 3.32
N ILE A 160 -5.14 -1.00 2.70
CA ILE A 160 -5.90 -1.36 1.49
C ILE A 160 -5.48 -0.47 0.33
N PRO A 161 -4.84 -1.01 -0.72
CA PRO A 161 -4.45 -0.21 -1.88
C PRO A 161 -5.69 0.17 -2.68
N ILE A 162 -5.87 1.47 -2.92
CA ILE A 162 -7.00 1.99 -3.72
C ILE A 162 -6.54 2.62 -5.03
N GLY A 163 -5.24 2.86 -5.20
CA GLY A 163 -4.67 3.43 -6.41
C GLY A 163 -3.19 3.10 -6.59
N TYR A 164 -2.78 2.83 -7.82
CA TYR A 164 -1.38 2.55 -8.16
C TYR A 164 -1.05 2.89 -9.61
N SER A 165 0.11 3.51 -9.82
CA SER A 165 0.70 3.66 -11.16
C SER A 165 2.21 3.48 -11.14
N VAL A 166 2.75 2.85 -12.19
CA VAL A 166 4.19 2.79 -12.54
C VAL A 166 4.61 3.85 -13.56
N LYS A 167 3.65 4.63 -14.08
CA LYS A 167 3.91 5.64 -15.10
C LYS A 167 3.83 7.05 -14.52
N LEU A 168 2.93 7.26 -13.56
CA LEU A 168 2.78 8.52 -12.88
C LEU A 168 3.90 8.74 -11.87
N LYS A 169 4.31 9.99 -11.76
CA LYS A 169 5.32 10.48 -10.82
C LYS A 169 4.71 11.54 -9.92
N GLU A 170 5.49 11.94 -8.93
CA GLU A 170 5.29 13.12 -8.07
C GLU A 170 5.22 14.42 -8.90
N GLU A 171 4.05 14.70 -9.45
CA GLU A 171 3.72 15.95 -10.13
C GLU A 171 2.31 16.36 -9.72
N TYR A 172 2.06 17.66 -9.64
CA TYR A 172 0.85 18.20 -9.03
C TYR A 172 -0.39 17.76 -9.79
N ASN A 173 -0.32 17.77 -11.13
CA ASN A 173 -1.40 17.34 -12.00
C ASN A 173 -1.73 15.86 -11.83
N ASN A 174 -0.71 15.01 -11.65
CA ASN A 174 -0.91 13.57 -11.45
C ASN A 174 -1.57 13.28 -10.08
N VAL A 175 -1.15 13.98 -9.03
CA VAL A 175 -1.76 13.85 -7.70
C VAL A 175 -3.21 14.34 -7.73
N LYS A 176 -3.47 15.48 -8.38
CA LYS A 176 -4.81 16.02 -8.58
C LYS A 176 -5.72 15.04 -9.32
N GLU A 177 -5.25 14.48 -10.44
CA GLU A 177 -6.00 13.50 -11.23
C GLU A 177 -6.37 12.28 -10.39
N ILE A 178 -5.45 11.77 -9.57
CA ILE A 178 -5.74 10.64 -8.68
C ILE A 178 -6.78 10.99 -7.62
N LEU A 179 -6.68 12.16 -6.97
CA LEU A 179 -7.65 12.58 -5.96
C LEU A 179 -9.07 12.74 -6.53
N GLU A 180 -9.18 13.22 -7.77
CA GLU A 180 -10.45 13.31 -8.49
C GLU A 180 -11.01 11.92 -8.81
N ILE A 181 -10.17 11.00 -9.28
CA ILE A 181 -10.56 9.64 -9.65
C ILE A 181 -11.06 8.82 -8.46
N ILE A 182 -10.38 8.93 -7.30
CA ILE A 182 -10.82 8.26 -6.06
C ILE A 182 -11.95 9.01 -5.34
N LYS A 183 -12.50 10.07 -5.95
CA LYS A 183 -13.57 10.91 -5.41
C LYS A 183 -13.27 11.40 -3.98
N TYR A 184 -12.04 11.86 -3.75
CA TYR A 184 -11.57 12.28 -2.43
C TYR A 184 -12.53 13.25 -1.72
N SER A 185 -13.15 14.18 -2.46
CA SER A 185 -14.09 15.17 -1.92
C SER A 185 -15.33 14.57 -1.24
N ALA A 186 -15.69 13.31 -1.53
CA ALA A 186 -16.80 12.61 -0.88
C ALA A 186 -16.41 12.02 0.48
N HIS A 187 -15.11 11.81 0.71
CA HIS A 187 -14.58 11.08 1.86
C HIS A 187 -13.86 11.99 2.85
N ASP A 188 -13.18 13.03 2.35
CA ASP A 188 -12.40 13.99 3.14
C ASP A 188 -11.43 13.31 4.13
N TRP A 189 -10.76 12.24 3.66
CA TRP A 189 -9.79 11.51 4.46
C TRP A 189 -8.62 12.39 4.86
N VAL A 190 -8.12 12.22 6.08
CA VAL A 190 -6.84 12.83 6.44
C VAL A 190 -5.74 12.28 5.53
N ILE A 191 -5.11 13.15 4.75
CA ILE A 191 -4.01 12.78 3.86
C ILE A 191 -2.72 12.65 4.66
N CYS A 192 -2.10 11.48 4.57
CA CYS A 192 -0.77 11.19 5.08
C CYS A 192 0.18 11.05 3.88
N VAL A 193 1.29 11.77 3.89
CA VAL A 193 2.27 11.69 2.80
C VAL A 193 3.68 11.50 3.36
N ASP A 194 4.57 10.91 2.58
CA ASP A 194 5.98 10.81 2.97
C ASP A 194 6.66 12.18 2.98
N LEU A 195 7.81 12.30 3.66
CA LEU A 195 8.53 13.57 3.75
C LEU A 195 8.89 14.15 2.37
N LYS A 196 9.10 13.27 1.38
CA LYS A 196 9.42 13.67 0.02
C LYS A 196 8.24 14.39 -0.65
N MET A 197 7.04 13.84 -0.50
CA MET A 197 5.78 14.48 -0.91
C MET A 197 5.50 15.76 -0.14
N VAL A 198 5.78 15.81 1.17
CA VAL A 198 5.66 17.07 1.93
C VAL A 198 6.53 18.15 1.30
N ASN A 199 7.81 17.84 1.05
CA ASN A 199 8.75 18.80 0.46
C ASN A 199 8.30 19.24 -0.94
N PHE A 200 7.79 18.30 -1.75
CA PHE A 200 7.23 18.59 -3.06
C PHE A 200 6.02 19.55 -2.97
N LEU A 201 5.07 19.28 -2.08
CA LEU A 201 3.86 20.09 -1.90
C LEU A 201 4.18 21.49 -1.37
N LEU A 202 5.22 21.62 -0.54
CA LEU A 202 5.69 22.91 -0.01
C LEU A 202 6.65 23.64 -0.97
N GLY A 203 6.95 23.09 -2.14
CA GLY A 203 7.87 23.69 -3.12
C GLY A 203 9.33 23.74 -2.63
N GLN A 204 9.71 22.89 -1.68
CA GLN A 204 11.07 22.83 -1.17
C GLN A 204 12.01 22.16 -2.18
N GLN A 205 13.26 22.62 -2.24
CA GLN A 205 14.26 22.06 -3.15
C GLN A 205 14.56 20.60 -2.81
N SER A 206 14.44 19.69 -3.78
CA SER A 206 14.85 18.30 -3.62
C SER A 206 16.39 18.20 -3.52
N GLY A 207 16.95 17.75 -2.40
CA GLY A 207 18.41 17.56 -2.24
C GLY A 207 18.94 17.96 -0.87
N PHE A 208 20.21 18.40 -0.80
CA PHE A 208 20.80 19.00 0.40
C PHE A 208 20.15 20.36 0.68
N THR A 209 18.98 20.32 1.32
CA THR A 209 18.26 21.50 1.77
C THR A 209 19.05 22.16 2.89
N LYS A 210 19.51 23.40 2.66
CA LYS A 210 20.09 24.25 3.71
C LYS A 210 19.13 24.44 4.91
N TYR A 211 17.83 24.25 4.67
CA TYR A 211 16.76 24.30 5.65
C TYR A 211 16.04 22.94 5.70
N LEU A 212 16.51 22.06 6.60
CA LEU A 212 16.03 20.67 6.70
C LEU A 212 14.64 20.56 7.37
N CYS A 213 14.22 21.59 8.11
CA CYS A 213 13.01 21.57 8.91
C CYS A 213 11.86 22.28 8.19
N PHE A 214 10.90 21.52 7.65
CA PHE A 214 9.69 22.07 7.04
C PHE A 214 8.75 22.75 8.05
N LEU A 215 8.86 22.42 9.34
CA LEU A 215 8.10 23.07 10.41
C LEU A 215 8.67 24.42 10.85
N CYS A 216 9.99 24.61 10.72
CA CYS A 216 10.70 25.73 11.34
C CYS A 216 10.57 27.05 10.55
N LEU A 217 9.97 27.01 9.34
CA LEU A 217 9.72 28.20 8.49
C LEU A 217 8.32 28.79 8.66
N LEU A 218 7.43 28.15 9.45
CA LEU A 218 6.07 28.65 9.73
C LEU A 218 6.00 29.65 10.90
N GLY A 219 7.15 30.09 11.42
CA GLY A 219 7.26 30.95 12.60
C GLY A 219 7.91 32.31 12.38
N GLN A 220 7.80 32.89 11.18
CA GLN A 220 8.23 34.27 10.90
C GLN A 220 7.08 35.10 10.32
#